data_AF-A0A537TUQ5-F1
#
_entry.id   AF-A0A537TUQ5-F1
#
_cell.length_a   1.000
_cell.length_b   1.000
_cell.length_c   1.000
_cell.angle_alpha   90.00
_cell.angle_beta   90.00
_cell.angle_gamma   90.00
#
_symmetry.space_group_name_H-M   'P 1'
#
loop_
_entity.id
_entity.type
_entity.pdbx_description
1 polymer ?
#
loop_
_entity_poly.entity_id
_entity_poly.type
_entity_poly.pdbx_seq_one_letter_code
_entity_poly.pdbx_strand_id
1 'polypeptide(L)'
;GRALQAIMLDEDATRASGINVTYYKSQAFVVAAVITGFAGSLFAHHAHYLNPNDFTFWKSIEVLLMVAVGGIGSLAGAIVGAFVITLLPEYLRVLDEYRMVIFGAMLIAFMGLGHRGLAGLSAAVAMRLLRLRPQSDIPSSPTPHADAVAAPRWSRQ
;
A
#
# COMPACT_ATOMS: atom_id res chain seq x y z
N GLY A 1 7.64 -1.45 -11.50
CA GLY A 1 6.29 -1.00 -11.10
C GLY A 1 5.20 -1.83 -11.74
N ARG A 2 4.89 -1.60 -13.02
CA ARG A 2 3.74 -2.21 -13.72
C ARG A 2 3.73 -3.74 -13.72
N ALA A 3 4.88 -4.40 -13.90
CA ALA A 3 4.97 -5.86 -13.84
C ALA A 3 4.58 -6.41 -12.45
N LEU A 4 5.04 -5.78 -11.36
CA LEU A 4 4.67 -6.18 -10.00
C LEU A 4 3.19 -5.89 -9.69
N GLN A 5 2.63 -4.81 -10.23
CA GLN A 5 1.19 -4.52 -10.12
C GLN A 5 0.33 -5.57 -10.84
N ALA A 6 0.77 -6.03 -12.03
CA ALA A 6 0.09 -7.11 -12.74
C ALA A 6 0.13 -8.42 -11.95
N ILE A 7 1.29 -8.77 -11.39
CA ILE A 7 1.45 -9.96 -10.52
C ILE A 7 0.53 -9.88 -9.29
N MET A 8 0.31 -8.69 -8.74
CA MET A 8 -0.59 -8.48 -7.59
C MET A 8 -2.06 -8.69 -7.94
N LEU A 9 -2.47 -8.43 -9.19
CA LEU A 9 -3.85 -8.60 -9.64
C LEU A 9 -4.16 -10.06 -9.96
N ASP A 10 -3.33 -10.68 -10.80
CA ASP A 10 -3.47 -12.08 -11.18
C ASP A 10 -2.10 -12.63 -11.62
N GLU A 11 -1.60 -13.59 -10.84
CA GLU A 11 -0.30 -14.19 -11.07
C GLU A 11 -0.29 -15.10 -12.30
N ASP A 12 -1.36 -15.86 -12.52
CA ASP A 12 -1.44 -16.86 -13.58
C ASP A 12 -1.69 -16.19 -14.94
N ALA A 13 -2.54 -15.15 -14.98
CA ALA A 13 -2.69 -14.32 -16.18
C ALA A 13 -1.39 -13.58 -16.55
N THR A 14 -0.62 -13.14 -15.54
CA THR A 14 0.68 -12.49 -15.77
C THR A 14 1.72 -13.47 -16.33
N ARG A 15 1.75 -14.72 -15.84
CA ARG A 15 2.58 -15.79 -16.41
C ARG A 15 2.19 -16.09 -17.86
N ALA A 16 0.89 -16.20 -18.15
CA ALA A 16 0.39 -16.46 -19.51
C ALA A 16 0.73 -15.34 -20.50
N SER A 17 0.90 -14.11 -20.01
CA SER A 17 1.32 -12.95 -20.80
C SER A 17 2.83 -12.91 -21.11
N GLY A 18 3.58 -13.97 -20.77
CA GLY A 18 5.02 -14.09 -21.05
C GLY A 18 5.93 -13.38 -20.02
N ILE A 19 5.39 -12.91 -18.90
CA ILE A 19 6.16 -12.26 -17.84
C ILE A 19 6.69 -13.32 -16.87
N ASN A 20 8.01 -13.33 -16.64
CA ASN A 20 8.63 -14.23 -15.67
C ASN A 20 8.36 -13.77 -14.22
N VAL A 21 7.25 -14.24 -13.64
CA VAL A 21 6.82 -13.91 -12.28
C VAL A 21 7.88 -14.27 -11.23
N THR A 22 8.51 -15.44 -11.36
CA THR A 22 9.50 -15.94 -10.39
C THR A 22 10.68 -14.98 -10.28
N TYR A 23 11.17 -14.47 -11.40
CA TYR A 23 12.26 -13.48 -11.44
C TYR A 23 11.87 -12.16 -10.75
N TYR A 24 10.68 -11.62 -11.03
CA TYR A 24 10.24 -10.37 -10.40
C TYR A 24 10.00 -10.53 -8.90
N LYS A 25 9.48 -11.68 -8.44
CA LYS A 25 9.31 -11.97 -7.01
C LYS A 25 10.66 -12.14 -6.31
N SER A 26 11.62 -12.84 -6.91
CA SER A 26 12.94 -13.02 -6.30
C SER A 26 13.69 -11.70 -6.19
N GLN A 27 13.64 -10.83 -7.21
CA GLN A 27 14.22 -9.48 -7.13
C GLN A 27 13.57 -8.64 -6.02
N ALA A 28 12.24 -8.66 -5.90
CA ALA A 28 11.53 -7.94 -4.83
C ALA A 28 11.94 -8.45 -3.44
N PHE A 29 12.07 -9.77 -3.29
CA PHE A 29 12.54 -10.40 -2.06
C PHE A 29 13.99 -10.02 -1.72
N VAL A 30 14.90 -10.03 -2.70
CA VAL A 30 16.30 -9.64 -2.49
C VAL A 30 16.40 -8.19 -2.01
N VAL A 31 15.68 -7.27 -2.63
CA VAL A 31 15.66 -5.85 -2.20
C VAL A 31 15.15 -5.73 -0.76
N ALA A 32 14.06 -6.42 -0.42
CA ALA A 32 13.54 -6.43 0.95
C ALA A 32 14.54 -7.05 1.95
N ALA A 33 15.18 -8.17 1.59
CA ALA A 33 16.15 -8.86 2.43
C ALA A 33 17.39 -8.02 2.70
N VAL A 34 17.89 -7.27 1.71
CA VAL A 34 19.04 -6.35 1.88
C VAL A 34 18.70 -5.24 2.89
N ILE A 35 17.52 -4.62 2.76
CA ILE A 35 17.10 -3.53 3.67
C ILE A 35 16.89 -4.08 5.09
N THR A 36 16.20 -5.21 5.23
CA THR A 36 15.97 -5.86 6.53
C THR A 36 17.26 -6.35 7.17
N GLY A 37 18.18 -6.90 6.38
CA GLY A 37 19.50 -7.33 6.86
C GLY A 37 20.34 -6.17 7.37
N PHE A 38 20.31 -5.02 6.66
CA PHE A 38 20.97 -3.79 7.11
C PHE A 38 20.34 -3.21 8.39
N ALA A 39 19.01 -3.21 8.49
CA ALA A 39 18.32 -2.79 9.71
C ALA A 39 18.64 -3.71 10.90
N GLY A 40 18.68 -5.02 10.68
CA GLY A 40 19.00 -6.01 11.71
C GLY A 40 20.46 -5.94 12.18
N SER A 41 21.41 -5.71 11.27
CA SER A 41 22.81 -5.54 11.64
C SER A 41 23.03 -4.26 12.45
N LEU A 42 22.35 -3.17 12.08
CA LEU A 42 22.38 -1.92 12.85
C LEU A 42 21.76 -2.10 14.25
N PHE A 43 20.64 -2.83 14.34
CA PHE A 43 20.03 -3.18 15.62
C PHE A 43 20.97 -4.01 16.51
N ALA A 44 21.62 -5.04 15.96
CA ALA A 44 22.57 -5.86 16.70
C ALA A 44 23.78 -5.05 17.18
N HIS A 45 24.25 -4.09 16.37
CA HIS A 45 25.32 -3.18 16.76
C HIS A 45 24.90 -2.26 17.92
N HIS A 46 23.67 -1.76 17.90
CA HIS A 46 23.12 -0.90 18.96
C HIS A 46 22.79 -1.66 20.24
N ALA A 47 22.29 -2.89 20.15
CA ALA A 47 21.88 -3.68 21.30
C ALA A 47 23.09 -4.21 22.11
N HIS A 48 24.28 -4.33 21.49
CA HIS A 48 25.53 -4.91 22.04
C HIS A 48 25.43 -6.36 22.56
N TYR A 49 24.24 -6.85 22.84
CA TYR A 49 23.91 -8.20 23.30
C TYR A 49 22.55 -8.61 22.73
N LEU A 50 22.45 -9.84 22.22
CA LEU A 50 21.22 -10.38 21.64
C LEU A 50 20.61 -11.38 22.63
N ASN A 51 19.47 -11.02 23.24
CA ASN A 51 18.71 -11.94 24.07
C ASN A 51 17.54 -12.54 23.27
N PRO A 52 17.37 -13.87 23.21
CA PRO A 52 16.19 -14.49 22.61
C PRO A 52 14.86 -14.00 23.20
N ASN A 53 14.87 -13.52 24.45
CA ASN A 53 13.69 -12.97 25.12
C ASN A 53 13.26 -11.60 24.56
N ASP A 54 14.10 -10.89 23.81
CA ASP A 54 13.73 -9.62 23.16
C ASP A 54 12.92 -9.86 21.87
N PHE A 55 13.07 -11.04 21.27
CA PHE A 55 12.38 -11.46 20.06
C PHE A 55 11.15 -12.32 20.37
N THR A 56 10.33 -11.86 21.32
CA THR A 56 9.07 -12.53 21.68
C THR A 56 7.96 -12.23 20.67
N PHE A 57 6.87 -12.98 20.78
CA PHE A 57 5.64 -12.76 20.02
C PHE A 57 5.14 -11.31 20.10
N TRP A 58 5.34 -10.65 21.25
CA TRP A 58 5.01 -9.24 21.44
C TRP A 58 5.76 -8.32 20.48
N LYS A 59 7.03 -8.60 20.20
CA LYS A 59 7.82 -7.80 19.26
C LYS A 59 7.31 -7.94 17.83
N SER A 60 6.86 -9.14 17.44
CA SER A 60 6.22 -9.37 16.14
C SER A 60 4.91 -8.59 15.98
N ILE A 61 4.06 -8.56 17.02
CA ILE A 61 2.83 -7.75 17.01
C ILE A 61 3.17 -6.26 16.89
N GLU A 62 4.17 -5.78 17.61
CA GLU A 62 4.60 -4.39 17.56
C GLU A 62 5.02 -3.97 16.14
N VAL A 63 5.84 -4.80 15.46
CA VAL A 63 6.24 -4.57 14.06
C VAL A 63 5.04 -4.61 13.12
N LEU A 64 4.11 -5.53 13.31
CA LEU A 64 2.86 -5.57 12.53
C LEU A 64 2.01 -4.32 12.75
N LEU A 65 1.93 -3.81 13.98
CA LEU A 65 1.21 -2.58 14.32
C LEU A 65 1.83 -1.36 13.65
N MET A 66 3.16 -1.23 13.63
CA MET A 66 3.86 -0.15 12.92
C MET A 66 3.40 -0.06 11.45
N VAL A 67 3.34 -1.21 10.76
CA VAL A 67 2.94 -1.27 9.35
C VAL A 67 1.43 -1.11 9.19
N ALA A 68 0.62 -1.73 10.05
CA ALA A 68 -0.84 -1.69 9.99
C ALA A 68 -1.39 -0.27 10.21
N VAL A 69 -0.84 0.45 11.21
CA VAL A 69 -1.20 1.84 11.49
C VAL A 69 -0.75 2.76 10.35
N GLY A 70 0.44 2.51 9.80
CA GLY A 70 0.95 3.21 8.62
C GLY A 70 0.12 3.01 7.35
N GLY A 71 -0.48 1.82 7.18
CA GLY A 71 -1.32 1.45 6.05
C GLY A 71 -0.68 0.40 5.13
N ILE A 72 -1.45 -0.63 4.78
CA ILE A 72 -1.00 -1.75 3.94
C ILE A 72 -0.82 -1.25 2.49
N GLY A 73 0.41 -1.29 1.99
CA GLY A 73 0.74 -0.94 0.59
C GLY A 73 1.36 0.45 0.38
N SER A 74 1.65 1.22 1.44
CA SER A 74 2.38 2.49 1.35
C SER A 74 3.66 2.46 2.18
N LEU A 75 4.82 2.58 1.53
CA LEU A 75 6.12 2.66 2.22
C LEU A 75 6.20 3.92 3.11
N ALA A 76 5.73 5.07 2.60
CA ALA A 76 5.71 6.31 3.38
C ALA A 76 4.77 6.23 4.59
N GLY A 77 3.63 5.54 4.43
CA GLY A 77 2.70 5.27 5.53
C GLY A 77 3.36 4.41 6.62
N ALA A 78 4.01 3.31 6.22
CA ALA A 78 4.71 2.43 7.15
C ALA A 78 5.83 3.14 7.94
N ILE A 79 6.58 4.04 7.31
CA ILE A 79 7.61 4.85 8.00
C ILE A 79 6.97 5.74 9.07
N VAL A 80 5.90 6.47 8.72
CA VAL A 80 5.19 7.32 9.69
C VAL A 80 4.58 6.50 10.82
N GLY A 81 3.97 5.35 10.49
CA GLY A 81 3.45 4.40 11.47
C GLY A 81 4.52 3.90 12.44
N ALA A 82 5.71 3.57 11.94
CA ALA A 82 6.84 3.19 12.78
C ALA A 82 7.24 4.31 13.76
N PHE A 83 7.40 5.55 13.28
CA PHE A 83 7.71 6.69 14.15
C PHE A 83 6.64 6.91 15.23
N VAL A 84 5.36 6.88 14.86
CA VAL A 84 4.27 7.07 15.81
C VAL A 84 4.30 5.98 16.88
N ILE A 85 4.40 4.71 16.48
CA ILE A 85 4.37 3.58 17.42
C ILE A 85 5.64 3.49 18.28
N THR A 86 6.79 3.93 17.78
CA THR A 86 8.01 4.00 18.57
C THR A 86 7.99 5.15 19.58
N LEU A 87 7.47 6.32 19.19
CA LEU A 87 7.43 7.49 20.08
C LEU A 87 6.30 7.42 21.10
N LEU A 88 5.17 6.81 20.75
CA LEU A 88 3.99 6.71 21.62
C LEU A 88 4.29 6.10 23.01
N PRO A 89 4.95 4.93 23.14
CA PRO A 89 5.29 4.36 24.44
C PRO A 89 6.31 5.19 25.22
N GLU A 90 7.19 5.97 24.55
CA GLU A 90 8.13 6.85 25.25
C GLU A 90 7.40 7.99 25.97
N TYR A 91 6.36 8.56 25.35
CA TYR A 91 5.48 9.54 25.99
C TYR A 91 4.54 8.90 27.03
N LEU A 92 4.12 7.66 26.80
CA LEU A 92 3.24 6.89 27.70
C LEU A 92 4.02 6.06 28.73
N ARG A 93 5.30 6.34 28.96
CA ARG A 93 6.15 5.61 29.91
C ARG A 93 5.58 5.57 31.34
N VAL A 94 4.67 6.48 31.68
CA VAL A 94 3.95 6.52 32.97
C VAL A 94 2.83 5.46 33.06
N LEU A 95 2.39 4.91 31.93
CA LEU A 95 1.32 3.93 31.77
C LEU A 95 1.85 2.57 31.25
N ASP A 96 3.08 2.20 31.61
CA ASP A 96 3.77 1.01 31.08
C ASP A 96 2.96 -0.29 31.27
N GLU A 97 2.19 -0.36 32.36
CA GLU A 97 1.29 -1.49 32.67
C GLU A 97 0.11 -1.60 31.69
N TYR A 98 -0.29 -0.51 31.04
CA TYR A 98 -1.38 -0.48 30.03
C TYR A 98 -0.88 -0.71 28.61
N ARG A 99 0.43 -0.87 28.37
CA ARG A 99 1.02 -1.05 27.02
C ARG A 99 0.31 -2.15 26.22
N MET A 100 0.01 -3.27 26.89
CA MET A 100 -0.64 -4.42 26.27
C MET A 100 -2.09 -4.14 25.88
N VAL A 101 -2.82 -3.40 26.73
CA VAL A 101 -4.20 -2.97 26.47
C VAL A 101 -4.24 -1.96 25.32
N ILE A 102 -3.29 -1.01 25.29
CA ILE A 102 -3.18 0.00 24.23
C ILE A 102 -2.90 -0.66 22.88
N PHE A 103 -1.98 -1.63 22.82
CA PHE A 103 -1.68 -2.36 21.59
C PHE A 103 -2.86 -3.21 21.11
N GLY A 104 -3.59 -3.87 22.02
CA GLY A 104 -4.82 -4.58 21.68
C GLY A 104 -5.92 -3.66 21.17
N ALA A 105 -6.14 -2.52 21.84
CA ALA A 105 -7.09 -1.50 21.41
C ALA A 105 -6.73 -0.93 20.04
N MET A 106 -5.44 -0.75 19.76
CA MET A 106 -4.95 -0.27 18.47
C MET A 106 -5.14 -1.29 17.35
N LEU A 107 -4.98 -2.60 17.62
CA LEU A 107 -5.35 -3.66 16.67
C LEU A 107 -6.85 -3.65 16.36
N ILE A 108 -7.70 -3.49 17.39
CA ILE A 108 -9.16 -3.39 17.21
C ILE A 108 -9.51 -2.13 16.41
N ALA A 109 -8.89 -0.99 16.74
CA ALA A 109 -9.05 0.26 16.01
C ALA A 109 -8.64 0.12 14.54
N PHE A 110 -7.53 -0.58 14.25
CA PHE A 110 -7.12 -0.92 12.89
C PHE A 110 -8.18 -1.74 12.15
N MET A 111 -8.75 -2.76 12.81
CA MET A 111 -9.83 -3.58 12.26
C MET A 111 -11.06 -2.72 11.89
N GLY A 112 -11.36 -1.69 12.70
CA GLY A 112 -12.43 -0.73 12.46
C GLY A 112 -12.12 0.33 11.39
N LEU A 113 -10.86 0.77 11.27
CA LEU A 113 -10.41 1.77 10.29
C LEU A 113 -10.31 1.22 8.86
N GLY A 114 -10.40 -0.12 8.70
CA GLY A 114 -10.31 -0.81 7.43
C GLY A 114 -8.88 -0.86 6.88
N HIS A 115 -8.65 -1.81 5.95
CA HIS A 115 -7.37 -2.18 5.32
C HIS A 115 -6.52 -1.04 4.69
N ARG A 116 -6.96 0.22 4.75
CA ARG A 116 -6.28 1.38 4.17
C ARG A 116 -5.45 2.21 5.18
N GLY A 117 -5.61 2.02 6.48
CA GLY A 117 -4.82 2.73 7.52
C GLY A 117 -4.79 4.27 7.38
N LEU A 118 -3.81 4.93 8.02
CA LEU A 118 -3.63 6.40 7.94
C LEU A 118 -3.27 6.89 6.52
N ALA A 119 -2.55 6.09 5.74
CA ALA A 119 -2.25 6.39 4.33
C ALA A 119 -3.49 6.43 3.43
N GLY A 120 -4.55 5.69 3.78
CA GLY A 120 -5.85 5.73 3.13
C GLY A 120 -6.56 7.06 3.33
N LEU A 121 -6.43 7.65 4.52
CA LEU A 121 -7.03 8.95 4.82
C LEU A 121 -6.35 10.08 4.03
N SER A 122 -5.01 10.10 3.99
CA SER A 122 -4.27 11.13 3.24
C SER A 122 -4.46 10.99 1.73
N ALA A 123 -4.52 9.77 1.18
CA ALA A 123 -4.79 9.52 -0.24
C ALA A 123 -6.25 9.84 -0.63
N ALA A 124 -7.22 9.55 0.24
CA ALA A 124 -8.62 9.91 0.01
C ALA A 124 -8.84 11.43 0.04
N VAL A 125 -8.15 12.15 0.95
CA VAL A 125 -8.18 13.62 1.04
C VAL A 125 -7.43 14.25 -0.15
N ALA A 126 -6.25 13.75 -0.52
CA ALA A 126 -5.52 14.23 -1.69
C ALA A 126 -6.28 14.01 -3.00
N MET A 127 -6.97 12.87 -3.16
CA MET A 127 -7.85 12.63 -4.30
C MET A 127 -9.11 13.51 -4.27
N ARG A 128 -9.63 13.88 -3.10
CA ARG A 128 -10.73 14.85 -2.99
C ARG A 128 -10.30 16.25 -3.38
N LEU A 129 -9.07 16.64 -3.08
CA LEU A 129 -8.49 17.94 -3.43
C LEU A 129 -8.04 18.04 -4.90
N LEU A 130 -7.56 16.93 -5.49
CA LEU A 130 -7.10 16.88 -6.89
C LEU A 130 -8.21 16.54 -7.90
N ARG A 131 -9.46 16.31 -7.45
CA ARG A 131 -10.66 16.17 -8.32
C ARG A 131 -11.20 17.52 -8.83
N LEU A 132 -10.30 18.41 -9.23
CA LEU A 132 -10.59 19.61 -10.03
C LEU A 132 -9.92 19.51 -11.41
N ARG A 133 -9.97 18.34 -12.04
CA ARG A 133 -9.85 18.26 -13.49
C ARG A 133 -11.25 18.13 -14.08
N PRO A 134 -11.85 19.22 -14.57
CA PRO A 134 -13.04 19.19 -15.41
C PRO A 134 -12.94 18.05 -16.41
N GLN A 135 -13.99 17.22 -16.42
CA GLN A 135 -14.33 16.32 -17.50
C GLN A 135 -14.28 17.18 -18.78
N SER A 136 -13.20 17.09 -19.55
CA SER A 136 -13.23 17.63 -20.91
C SER A 136 -14.22 16.74 -21.64
N ASP A 137 -15.44 17.25 -21.81
CA ASP A 137 -16.41 16.78 -22.78
C ASP A 137 -15.64 16.53 -24.08
N ILE A 138 -15.37 15.27 -24.38
CA ILE A 138 -14.95 14.89 -25.72
C ILE A 138 -16.20 15.17 -26.54
N PRO A 139 -16.22 16.16 -27.45
CA PRO A 139 -17.34 16.31 -28.35
C PRO A 139 -17.47 14.96 -29.04
N SER A 140 -18.61 14.29 -28.89
CA SER A 140 -18.95 13.20 -29.78
C SER A 140 -18.94 13.82 -31.17
N SER A 141 -17.82 13.66 -31.88
CA SER A 141 -17.73 14.06 -33.27
C SER A 141 -18.93 13.40 -33.93
N PRO A 142 -19.84 14.14 -34.59
CA PRO A 142 -20.91 13.52 -35.34
C PRO A 142 -20.21 12.57 -36.32
N THR A 143 -20.39 11.27 -36.11
CA THR A 143 -19.79 10.25 -36.96
C THR A 143 -20.33 10.49 -38.36
N PRO A 144 -19.50 10.81 -39.38
CA PRO A 144 -19.97 11.05 -40.74
C PRO A 144 -20.51 9.79 -41.46
N HIS A 145 -20.91 8.77 -40.71
CA HIS A 145 -21.22 7.44 -41.21
C HIS A 145 -22.66 6.99 -40.94
N ALA A 146 -23.47 7.79 -40.24
CA ALA A 146 -24.90 7.49 -40.06
C ALA A 146 -25.80 8.13 -41.15
N ASP A 147 -25.41 9.30 -41.68
CA ASP A 147 -26.31 10.08 -42.55
C ASP A 147 -26.04 9.87 -44.05
N ALA A 148 -24.94 9.20 -44.41
CA ALA A 148 -24.54 9.00 -45.81
C ALA A 148 -25.22 7.81 -46.52
N VAL A 149 -25.95 6.96 -45.79
CA VAL A 149 -26.55 5.72 -46.33
C VAL A 149 -28.05 5.87 -46.64
N ALA A 150 -28.69 6.98 -46.24
CA ALA A 150 -30.15 7.13 -46.28
C ALA A 150 -30.73 7.94 -47.46
N ALA A 151 -29.98 8.20 -48.54
CA ALA A 151 -30.50 8.95 -49.70
C ALA A 151 -30.84 8.01 -50.88
N PRO A 152 -32.12 7.85 -51.29
CA PRO A 152 -32.50 7.07 -52.45
C PRO A 152 -32.08 7.77 -53.76
N ARG A 153 -31.27 7.07 -54.56
CA ARG A 153 -30.59 7.62 -55.75
C ARG A 153 -31.37 7.46 -57.07
N TRP A 154 -32.69 7.67 -57.11
CA TRP A 154 -33.51 7.34 -58.29
C TRP A 154 -34.40 8.44 -58.90
N SER A 155 -34.24 9.73 -58.57
CA SER A 155 -35.03 10.80 -59.21
C SER A 155 -34.32 11.58 -60.33
N ARG A 156 -33.42 10.95 -61.10
CA ARG A 156 -32.92 11.50 -62.36
C ARG A 156 -32.86 10.41 -63.42
N GLN A 157 -33.97 10.20 -64.11
CA GLN A 157 -34.13 10.21 -65.57
C GLN A 157 -35.58 9.88 -65.92
#